data_AF-A0A7W1KCT6-F1
#
_entry.id   AF-A0A7W1KCT6-F1
#
_cell.length_a   1.000
_cell.length_b   1.000
_cell.length_c   1.000
_cell.angle_alpha   90.00
_cell.angle_beta   90.00
_cell.angle_gamma   90.00
#
_symmetry.space_group_name_H-M   'P 1'
#
loop_
_entity.id
_entity.type
_entity.pdbx_description
1 polymer ?
#
loop_
_entity_poly.entity_id
_entity_poly.type
_entity_poly.pdbx_seq_one_letter_code
_entity_poly.pdbx_strand_id
1 'polypeptide(L)'
;FVLFDGEEEPAGCVEFEQCGLRGSKADAARHASTTHRFVLLDYIAEKHGLLFPREGTSSEELWAMLRTAAADVGTGALFPDAVGGGVIDDHSPFLDRGVRAIDIIDFEYPHADTLQDTVDKVSERSLDAVGETVYRLITRLRRER
;
A
#
# COMPACT_ATOMS: atom_id res chain seq x y z
N PHE A 1 -5.71 -8.17 9.22
CA PHE A 1 -6.43 -7.31 8.28
C PHE A 1 -7.08 -6.23 9.11
N VAL A 2 -6.88 -4.99 8.72
CA VAL A 2 -7.37 -3.80 9.41
C VAL A 2 -7.84 -2.83 8.34
N LEU A 3 -8.90 -2.07 8.64
CA LEU A 3 -9.36 -0.96 7.83
C LEU A 3 -9.18 0.27 8.72
N PHE A 4 -8.36 1.21 8.28
CA PHE A 4 -8.14 2.44 9.02
C PHE A 4 -9.22 3.47 8.69
N ASP A 5 -9.50 4.32 9.66
CA ASP A 5 -10.44 5.44 9.55
C ASP A 5 -9.67 6.74 9.82
N GLY A 6 -10.12 7.83 9.20
CA GLY A 6 -9.48 9.14 9.28
C GLY A 6 -8.04 9.15 8.75
N GLU A 7 -7.78 8.38 7.69
CA GLU A 7 -6.56 8.44 6.89
C GLU A 7 -6.51 9.81 6.18
N GLU A 8 -7.49 10.09 5.31
CA GLU A 8 -7.67 11.37 4.62
C GLU A 8 -7.71 12.62 5.52
N GLU A 9 -7.16 13.74 5.03
CA GLU A 9 -7.23 15.01 5.76
C GLU A 9 -8.64 15.62 5.80
N PRO A 10 -9.01 16.29 6.91
CA PRO A 10 -10.21 17.10 6.93
C PRO A 10 -10.01 18.37 6.09
N ALA A 11 -11.13 18.91 5.58
CA ALA A 11 -11.14 20.19 4.90
C ALA A 11 -10.42 21.29 5.70
N GLY A 12 -9.50 22.00 5.05
CA GLY A 12 -8.73 23.08 5.66
C GLY A 12 -7.48 22.65 6.43
N CYS A 13 -7.12 21.37 6.40
CA CYS A 13 -5.78 20.95 6.83
C CYS A 13 -4.71 21.48 5.87
N VAL A 14 -3.57 21.87 6.43
CA VAL A 14 -2.41 22.36 5.66
C VAL A 14 -1.32 21.28 5.57
N GLU A 15 -1.13 20.50 6.63
CA GLU A 15 -0.08 19.48 6.74
C GLU A 15 -0.71 18.11 6.96
N PHE A 16 -0.74 17.28 5.92
CA PHE A 16 -1.37 15.95 5.93
C PHE A 16 -0.93 15.11 7.13
N GLU A 17 0.39 15.04 7.39
CA GLU A 17 0.96 14.29 8.51
C GLU A 17 0.42 14.74 9.88
N GLN A 18 -0.10 15.96 10.04
CA GLN A 18 -0.67 16.40 11.31
C GLN A 18 -2.14 16.00 11.46
N CYS A 19 -2.91 16.04 10.37
CA CYS A 19 -4.37 15.90 10.43
C CYS A 19 -4.90 14.53 10.00
N GLY A 20 -4.21 13.86 9.08
CA GLY A 20 -4.55 12.55 8.54
C GLY A 20 -3.95 11.40 9.35
N LEU A 21 -4.02 10.20 8.79
CA LEU A 21 -3.46 8.96 9.34
C LEU A 21 -3.91 8.65 10.79
N ARG A 22 -5.10 9.11 11.18
CA ARG A 22 -5.54 9.06 12.60
C ARG A 22 -5.67 7.61 13.07
N GLY A 23 -6.30 6.78 12.24
CA GLY A 23 -6.48 5.36 12.49
C GLY A 23 -5.15 4.62 12.60
N SER A 24 -4.29 4.73 11.58
CA SER A 24 -2.99 4.04 11.56
C SER A 24 -2.04 4.52 12.64
N LYS A 25 -1.98 5.82 12.96
CA LYS A 25 -1.20 6.32 14.11
C LYS A 25 -1.66 5.69 15.42
N ALA A 26 -2.98 5.62 15.63
CA ALA A 26 -3.56 5.05 16.84
C ALA A 26 -3.35 3.52 16.91
N ASP A 27 -3.35 2.83 15.78
CA ASP A 27 -3.09 1.39 15.70
C ASP A 27 -1.60 1.07 15.88
N ALA A 28 -0.72 1.74 15.15
CA ALA A 28 0.72 1.59 15.24
C ALA A 28 1.22 1.86 16.67
N ALA A 29 0.68 2.87 17.36
CA ALA A 29 0.98 3.13 18.77
C ALA A 29 0.64 1.94 19.70
N ARG A 30 -0.37 1.15 19.38
CA ARG A 30 -0.80 -0.01 20.18
C ARG A 30 -0.13 -1.31 19.78
N HIS A 31 0.11 -1.52 18.48
CA HIS A 31 0.39 -2.84 17.94
C HIS A 31 1.77 -2.98 17.28
N ALA A 32 2.52 -1.89 17.04
CA ALA A 32 3.78 -1.96 16.30
C ALA A 32 4.81 -2.94 16.91
N SER A 33 4.85 -3.08 18.24
CA SER A 33 5.75 -4.04 18.91
C SER A 33 5.44 -5.51 18.60
N THR A 34 4.23 -5.80 18.13
CA THR A 34 3.76 -7.15 17.75
C THR A 34 3.58 -7.32 16.24
N THR A 35 3.64 -6.23 15.47
CA THR A 35 3.50 -6.26 14.01
C THR A 35 4.85 -6.52 13.35
N HIS A 36 5.04 -7.72 12.79
CA HIS A 36 6.32 -8.08 12.15
C HIS A 36 6.53 -7.46 10.78
N ARG A 37 5.47 -7.32 10.00
CA ARG A 37 5.42 -6.78 8.63
C ARG A 37 4.08 -6.09 8.43
N PHE A 38 4.06 -5.02 7.65
CA PHE A 38 2.84 -4.30 7.27
C PHE A 38 2.80 -4.10 5.74
N VAL A 39 1.63 -4.25 5.14
CA VAL A 39 1.40 -4.06 3.70
C VAL A 39 0.14 -3.21 3.58
N LEU A 40 0.30 -1.99 3.08
CA LEU A 40 -0.80 -1.09 2.73
C LEU A 40 -1.21 -1.34 1.28
N LEU A 41 -2.51 -1.17 1.01
CA LEU A 41 -3.10 -1.23 -0.32
C LEU A 41 -3.91 0.06 -0.49
N ASP A 42 -3.45 0.96 -1.35
CA ASP A 42 -4.14 2.20 -1.68
C ASP A 42 -4.21 2.40 -3.20
N TYR A 43 -5.31 2.95 -3.73
CA TYR A 43 -5.55 3.10 -5.18
C TYR A 43 -5.16 1.89 -6.07
N ILE A 44 -5.40 0.66 -5.60
CA ILE A 44 -4.92 -0.58 -6.26
C ILE A 44 -5.77 -1.10 -7.44
N ALA A 45 -6.82 -0.37 -7.82
CA ALA A 45 -7.96 -0.98 -8.52
C ALA A 45 -8.26 -0.38 -9.90
N GLU A 46 -7.48 0.60 -10.34
CA GLU A 46 -7.66 1.33 -11.60
C GLU A 46 -7.69 0.40 -12.84
N LYS A 47 -8.44 0.79 -13.88
CA LYS A 47 -8.75 -0.02 -15.09
C LYS A 47 -7.67 -0.04 -16.16
N HIS A 48 -6.86 0.99 -16.25
CA HIS A 48 -6.01 1.37 -17.37
C HIS A 48 -4.61 1.78 -16.90
N GLY A 49 -3.73 0.79 -16.76
CA GLY A 49 -2.29 1.06 -16.70
C GLY A 49 -1.69 1.13 -15.31
N LEU A 50 -2.27 0.41 -14.34
CA LEU A 50 -1.65 0.18 -13.04
C LEU A 50 -0.19 -0.26 -13.16
N LEU A 51 0.68 0.56 -12.57
CA LEU A 51 2.07 0.23 -12.32
C LEU A 51 2.38 0.65 -10.89
N PHE A 52 3.03 -0.25 -10.16
CA PHE A 52 3.48 -0.04 -8.80
C PHE A 52 5.02 -0.07 -8.77
N PRO A 53 5.71 1.03 -9.12
CA PRO A 53 7.09 1.23 -8.68
C PRO A 53 7.16 1.11 -7.15
N ARG A 54 8.32 0.72 -6.60
CA ARG A 54 8.49 0.71 -5.15
C ARG A 54 8.32 2.13 -4.61
N GLU A 55 7.34 2.36 -3.75
CA GLU A 55 7.23 3.63 -3.02
C GLU A 55 8.53 3.89 -2.23
N GLY A 56 8.99 5.13 -2.21
CA GLY A 56 10.35 5.49 -1.82
C GLY A 56 10.73 5.08 -0.39
N THR A 57 9.79 5.14 0.55
CA THR A 57 9.99 4.81 1.98
C THR A 57 9.72 3.34 2.31
N SER A 58 9.06 2.62 1.42
CA SER A 58 8.72 1.20 1.55
C SER A 58 9.95 0.31 1.68
N SER A 59 9.86 -0.68 2.57
CA SER A 59 10.91 -1.66 2.85
C SER A 59 11.37 -2.42 1.61
N GLU A 60 12.65 -2.27 1.24
CA GLU A 60 13.25 -2.94 0.08
C GLU A 60 13.19 -4.47 0.16
N GLU A 61 13.45 -5.02 1.36
CA GLU A 61 13.39 -6.46 1.64
C GLU A 61 11.98 -7.00 1.37
N LEU A 62 10.95 -6.35 1.95
CA LEU A 62 9.57 -6.79 1.81
C LEU A 62 9.05 -6.58 0.38
N TRP A 63 9.49 -5.51 -0.29
CA TRP A 63 9.16 -5.26 -1.70
C TRP A 63 9.77 -6.29 -2.65
N ALA A 64 11.01 -6.72 -2.42
CA ALA A 64 11.62 -7.79 -3.20
C ALA A 64 10.84 -9.12 -3.06
N MET A 65 10.33 -9.41 -1.86
CA MET A 65 9.44 -10.55 -1.62
C MET A 65 8.10 -10.39 -2.32
N LEU A 66 7.52 -9.17 -2.33
CA LEU A 66 6.30 -8.86 -3.08
C LEU A 66 6.49 -9.12 -4.59
N ARG A 67 7.57 -8.61 -5.19
CA ARG A 67 7.86 -8.86 -6.62
C ARG A 67 8.06 -10.34 -6.94
N THR A 68 8.69 -11.09 -6.03
CA THR A 68 8.79 -12.55 -6.16
C THR A 68 7.40 -13.20 -6.13
N ALA A 69 6.53 -12.77 -5.22
CA ALA A 69 5.16 -13.26 -5.14
C ALA A 69 4.35 -12.90 -6.40
N ALA A 70 4.53 -11.70 -6.95
CA ALA A 70 3.89 -11.25 -8.19
C ALA A 70 4.33 -12.09 -9.39
N ALA A 71 5.63 -12.40 -9.49
CA ALA A 71 6.15 -13.29 -10.52
C ALA A 71 5.56 -14.71 -10.40
N ASP A 72 5.43 -15.24 -9.16
CA ASP A 72 4.85 -16.56 -8.91
C ASP A 72 3.40 -16.70 -9.41
N VAL A 73 2.61 -15.62 -9.37
CA VAL A 73 1.19 -15.60 -9.79
C VAL A 73 0.97 -14.98 -11.17
N GLY A 74 2.04 -14.61 -11.88
CA GLY A 74 1.95 -14.07 -13.24
C GLY A 74 1.54 -12.59 -13.34
N THR A 75 1.63 -11.84 -12.25
CA THR A 75 1.26 -10.41 -12.15
C THR A 75 2.47 -9.47 -12.11
N GLY A 76 3.69 -10.01 -12.27
CA GLY A 76 4.94 -9.25 -12.16
C GLY A 76 5.06 -8.03 -13.08
N ALA A 77 4.30 -7.97 -14.17
CA ALA A 77 4.25 -6.80 -15.06
C ALA A 77 3.71 -5.52 -14.36
N LEU A 78 2.93 -5.68 -13.29
CA LEU A 78 2.44 -4.55 -12.49
C LEU A 78 3.51 -3.95 -11.58
N PHE A 79 4.61 -4.67 -11.30
CA PHE A 79 5.61 -4.26 -10.30
C PHE A 79 6.98 -4.08 -10.96
N PRO A 80 7.20 -2.97 -11.70
CA PRO A 80 8.46 -2.73 -12.40
C PRO A 80 9.66 -2.67 -11.45
N ASP A 81 10.85 -2.89 -12.02
CA ASP A 81 12.12 -2.61 -11.32
C ASP A 81 12.41 -1.11 -11.36
N ALA A 82 11.57 -0.36 -10.66
CA ALA A 82 11.61 1.08 -10.52
C ALA A 82 11.29 1.48 -9.08
N VAL A 83 11.73 2.67 -8.70
CA VAL A 83 11.44 3.29 -7.41
C VAL A 83 10.72 4.61 -7.69
N GLY A 84 9.56 4.79 -7.07
CA GLY A 84 8.75 6.00 -7.15
C GLY A 84 9.15 7.05 -6.12
N GLY A 85 8.32 8.07 -5.98
CA GLY A 85 8.43 9.06 -4.90
C GLY A 85 8.18 8.42 -3.53
N GLY A 86 8.67 9.07 -2.48
CA GLY A 86 8.29 8.74 -1.11
C GLY A 86 6.98 9.43 -0.75
N VAL A 87 6.05 8.71 -0.14
CA VAL A 87 4.76 9.25 0.29
C VAL A 87 4.49 8.95 1.75
N ILE A 88 3.91 9.94 2.42
CA ILE A 88 3.41 9.81 3.78
C ILE A 88 2.02 9.21 3.65
N ASP A 89 1.83 8.01 4.19
CA ASP A 89 0.58 7.26 4.15
C ASP A 89 0.50 6.35 5.41
N ASP A 90 -0.52 5.52 5.55
CA ASP A 90 -0.82 4.68 6.71
C ASP A 90 0.29 3.67 7.05
N HIS A 91 1.24 3.41 6.14
CA HIS A 91 2.45 2.63 6.43
C HIS A 91 3.50 3.43 7.21
N SER A 92 3.51 4.76 7.11
CA SER A 92 4.51 5.64 7.71
C SER A 92 4.56 5.56 9.24
N PRO A 93 3.42 5.58 9.98
CA PRO A 93 3.43 5.43 11.44
C PRO A 93 4.00 4.09 11.93
N PHE A 94 3.96 3.05 11.08
CA PHE A 94 4.57 1.75 11.34
C PHE A 94 6.07 1.77 11.06
N LEU A 95 6.50 2.39 9.96
CA LEU A 95 7.93 2.63 9.65
C LEU A 95 8.63 3.37 10.79
N ASP A 96 8.02 4.44 11.31
CA ASP A 96 8.54 5.24 12.44
C ASP A 96 8.77 4.41 13.71
N ARG A 97 8.06 3.28 13.84
CA ARG A 97 8.13 2.36 14.98
C ARG A 97 8.95 1.11 14.68
N GLY A 98 9.70 1.10 13.58
CA GLY A 98 10.61 0.01 13.19
C GLY A 98 9.92 -1.21 12.57
N VAL A 99 8.64 -1.11 12.22
CA VAL A 99 7.93 -2.15 11.50
C VAL A 99 8.33 -2.06 10.03
N ARG A 100 8.77 -3.17 9.44
CA ARG A 100 9.01 -3.23 7.99
C ARG A 100 7.65 -3.15 7.28
N ALA A 101 7.38 -2.00 6.69
CA ALA A 101 6.13 -1.72 6.00
C ALA A 101 6.38 -1.44 4.51
N ILE A 102 5.38 -1.71 3.69
CA ILE A 102 5.34 -1.31 2.28
C ILE A 102 3.98 -0.73 1.96
N ASP A 103 3.94 0.10 0.93
CA ASP A 103 2.75 0.68 0.35
C ASP A 103 2.65 0.33 -1.14
N ILE A 104 1.51 -0.25 -1.53
CA ILE A 104 1.19 -0.62 -2.91
C ILE A 104 0.14 0.38 -3.37
N ILE A 105 0.60 1.42 -4.07
CA ILE A 105 -0.20 2.57 -4.48
C ILE A 105 0.10 2.99 -5.92
N ASP A 106 -0.95 3.32 -6.67
CA ASP A 106 -0.83 3.93 -7.99
C ASP A 106 -0.72 5.45 -7.87
N PHE A 107 0.51 5.95 -7.85
CA PHE A 107 0.79 7.39 -7.78
C PHE A 107 0.42 8.16 -9.05
N GLU A 108 0.20 7.49 -10.17
CA GLU A 108 -0.17 8.15 -11.42
C GLU A 108 -1.69 8.16 -11.63
N TYR A 109 -2.48 7.72 -10.64
CA TYR A 109 -3.94 7.68 -10.73
C TYR A 109 -4.54 9.08 -10.93
N PRO A 110 -5.11 9.39 -12.12
CA PRO A 110 -5.47 10.77 -12.47
C PRO A 110 -6.76 11.27 -11.82
N HIS A 111 -7.50 10.40 -11.14
CA HIS A 111 -8.80 10.75 -10.53
C HIS A 111 -8.73 10.89 -9.01
N ALA A 112 -7.56 10.67 -8.38
CA ALA A 112 -7.35 10.88 -6.94
C ALA A 112 -7.84 12.26 -6.50
N ASP A 113 -8.53 12.31 -5.36
CA ASP A 113 -9.13 13.54 -4.77
C ASP A 113 -10.11 14.29 -5.67
N THR A 114 -10.73 13.60 -6.63
CA THR A 114 -11.75 14.20 -7.50
C THR A 114 -13.11 13.54 -7.36
N LEU A 115 -14.16 14.27 -7.74
CA LEU A 115 -15.51 13.71 -7.88
C LEU A 115 -15.62 12.66 -9.01
N GLN A 116 -14.54 12.42 -9.76
CA GLN A 116 -14.46 11.40 -10.80
C GLN A 116 -13.89 10.08 -10.28
N ASP A 117 -13.42 10.03 -9.03
CA ASP A 117 -13.05 8.78 -8.39
C ASP A 117 -14.32 7.99 -8.04
N THR A 118 -14.79 7.24 -9.03
CA THR A 118 -16.04 6.50 -9.00
C THR A 118 -15.83 5.07 -9.44
N VAL A 119 -16.76 4.17 -9.08
CA VAL A 119 -16.64 2.72 -9.31
C VAL A 119 -16.42 2.34 -10.79
N ASP A 120 -16.77 3.20 -11.75
CA ASP A 120 -16.47 2.99 -13.16
C ASP A 120 -14.98 3.11 -13.50
N LYS A 121 -14.11 3.50 -12.56
CA LYS A 121 -12.63 3.45 -12.69
C LYS A 121 -12.04 2.14 -12.16
N VAL A 122 -12.83 1.34 -11.45
CA VAL A 122 -12.37 0.13 -10.77
C VAL A 122 -12.50 -1.11 -11.68
N SER A 123 -11.49 -1.97 -11.64
CA SER A 123 -11.38 -3.21 -12.41
C SER A 123 -11.26 -4.43 -11.52
N GLU A 124 -12.15 -5.41 -11.72
CA GLU A 124 -12.05 -6.73 -11.09
C GLU A 124 -10.71 -7.39 -11.38
N ARG A 125 -10.22 -7.28 -12.63
CA ARG A 125 -8.93 -7.84 -13.03
C ARG A 125 -7.76 -7.22 -12.27
N SER A 126 -7.82 -5.92 -11.99
CA SER A 126 -6.79 -5.21 -11.24
C SER A 126 -6.77 -5.66 -9.78
N LEU A 127 -7.96 -5.70 -9.17
CA LEU A 127 -8.15 -6.20 -7.81
C LEU A 127 -7.68 -7.65 -7.65
N ASP A 128 -8.02 -8.52 -8.61
CA ASP A 128 -7.60 -9.92 -8.62
C ASP A 128 -6.07 -10.04 -8.70
N ALA A 129 -5.43 -9.29 -9.61
CA ALA A 129 -3.98 -9.32 -9.78
C ALA A 129 -3.23 -8.85 -8.52
N VAL A 130 -3.67 -7.75 -7.89
CA VAL A 130 -3.07 -7.26 -6.65
C VAL A 130 -3.39 -8.23 -5.49
N GLY A 131 -4.62 -8.71 -5.40
CA GLY A 131 -5.09 -9.65 -4.39
C GLY A 131 -4.30 -10.96 -4.38
N GLU A 132 -4.14 -11.60 -5.54
CA GLU A 132 -3.36 -12.84 -5.68
C GLU A 132 -1.89 -12.63 -5.33
N THR A 133 -1.31 -11.48 -5.71
CA THR A 133 0.06 -11.11 -5.35
C THR A 133 0.24 -11.03 -3.83
N VAL A 134 -0.65 -10.30 -3.17
CA VAL A 134 -0.61 -10.09 -1.71
C VAL A 134 -0.90 -11.40 -0.98
N TYR A 135 -1.89 -12.18 -1.43
CA TYR A 135 -2.19 -13.49 -0.87
C TYR A 135 -1.00 -14.44 -0.97
N ARG A 136 -0.32 -14.45 -2.13
CA ARG A 136 0.90 -15.23 -2.34
C ARG A 136 2.02 -14.77 -1.40
N LEU A 137 2.25 -13.47 -1.26
CA LEU A 137 3.24 -12.90 -0.33
C LEU A 137 2.97 -13.36 1.11
N ILE A 138 1.74 -13.18 1.60
CA ILE A 138 1.35 -13.55 2.97
C ILE A 138 1.53 -15.06 3.19
N THR A 139 1.18 -15.88 2.20
CA THR A 139 1.34 -17.34 2.27
C THR A 139 2.81 -17.75 2.39
N ARG A 140 3.73 -17.03 1.72
CA ARG A 140 5.17 -17.26 1.85
C ARG A 140 5.67 -16.86 3.24
N LEU A 141 5.33 -15.65 3.69
CA LEU A 141 5.73 -15.12 5.00
C LEU A 141 5.28 -16.02 6.17
N ARG A 142 4.11 -16.67 6.05
CA ARG A 142 3.63 -17.62 7.07
C ARG A 142 4.46 -18.91 7.17
N ARG A 143 5.12 -19.32 6.09
CA ARG A 143 5.93 -20.56 6.04
C ARG A 143 7.36 -20.35 6.56
N GLU A 144 7.81 -19.11 6.60
CA GLU A 144 9.15 -18.72 7.09
C GLU A 144 9.17 -18.48 8.61
N ARG A 145 8.03 -18.68 9.29
CA ARG A 145 7.86 -18.53 10.74
C ARG A 145 8.10 -19.82 11.52
#